data_AF-A0AAV0CJP4-F1
#
_entry.id   AF-A0AAV0CJP4-F1
#
_cell.length_a   1.000
_cell.length_b   1.000
_cell.length_c   1.000
_cell.angle_alpha   90.00
_cell.angle_beta   90.00
_cell.angle_gamma   90.00
#
_symmetry.space_group_name_H-M   'P 1'
#
loop_
_entity.id
_entity.type
_entity.pdbx_description
1 polymer ?
#
loop_
_entity_poly.entity_id
_entity_poly.type
_entity_poly.pdbx_seq_one_letter_code
_entity_poly.pdbx_strand_id
1 'polypeptide(L)'
;MSVNSLASSQSIFPFLKKNRFYRPIILGCCNGLVLLSCSVHIFLWNPLTRHCSKVLELLTEPINVPKGSAFYYDSSNGDYNVIILLPHLVLVASLKQKEWRELSLSINLRYGRNVLQFRNIFHFEAIRWRMDHFSRGYKILCFDPESEKLEPFPAPKVKDGVVQEISAFAGY
;
A
#
# COMPACT_ATOMS: atom_id res chain seq x y z
N MET A 1 -17.37 30.54 -36.94
CA MET A 1 -17.31 29.15 -37.46
C MET A 1 -15.86 28.71 -37.43
N SER A 2 -15.40 27.58 -36.90
CA SER A 2 -15.98 26.56 -36.02
C SER A 2 -14.80 25.67 -35.61
N VAL A 3 -14.47 25.72 -34.31
CA VAL A 3 -14.15 24.58 -33.44
C VAL A 3 -12.93 23.71 -33.79
N ASN A 4 -11.78 24.01 -33.17
CA ASN A 4 -10.77 22.99 -32.86
C ASN A 4 -11.31 22.12 -31.71
N SER A 5 -11.59 20.85 -32.00
CA SER A 5 -12.04 19.90 -31.00
C SER A 5 -10.88 19.61 -30.03
N LEU A 6 -11.11 19.93 -28.76
CA LEU A 6 -10.34 19.39 -27.65
C LEU A 6 -10.48 17.87 -27.72
N ALA A 7 -9.36 17.18 -27.99
CA ALA A 7 -9.26 15.75 -27.86
C ALA A 7 -9.87 15.35 -26.51
N SER A 8 -10.95 14.59 -26.57
CA SER A 8 -11.62 14.08 -25.38
C SER A 8 -10.60 13.31 -24.57
N SER A 9 -10.47 13.66 -23.29
CA SER A 9 -9.61 12.95 -22.35
C SER A 9 -10.08 11.51 -22.26
N GLN A 10 -9.47 10.61 -23.03
CA GLN A 10 -9.67 9.20 -22.86
C GLN A 10 -9.19 8.87 -21.45
N SER A 11 -10.15 8.56 -20.57
CA SER A 11 -9.88 8.11 -19.22
C SER A 11 -8.92 6.93 -19.30
N ILE A 12 -7.69 7.13 -18.82
CA ILE A 12 -6.59 6.14 -18.83
C ILE A 12 -7.00 4.84 -18.10
N PHE A 13 -8.03 4.91 -17.26
CA PHE A 13 -8.64 3.76 -16.61
C PHE A 13 -10.10 3.55 -17.07
N PRO A 14 -10.45 2.38 -17.63
CA PRO A 14 -11.79 2.10 -18.14
C PRO A 14 -12.88 2.10 -17.06
N PHE A 15 -12.50 2.03 -15.77
CA PHE A 15 -13.40 1.98 -14.62
C PHE A 15 -13.72 3.34 -13.98
N LEU A 16 -13.02 4.43 -14.35
CA LEU A 16 -13.22 5.76 -13.73
C LEU A 16 -14.42 6.56 -14.28
N LYS A 17 -15.17 6.01 -15.24
CA LYS A 17 -16.18 6.78 -15.99
C LYS A 17 -17.45 7.13 -15.22
N LYS A 18 -17.69 6.65 -13.98
CA LYS A 18 -18.99 6.84 -13.31
C LYS A 18 -19.01 7.47 -11.92
N ASN A 19 -17.90 7.53 -11.18
CA ASN A 19 -17.89 8.14 -9.85
C ASN A 19 -16.60 8.93 -9.61
N ARG A 20 -16.69 10.27 -9.59
CA ARG A 20 -15.54 11.17 -9.34
C ARG A 20 -14.96 11.08 -7.93
N PHE A 21 -15.60 10.32 -7.05
CA PHE A 21 -15.23 10.21 -5.63
C PHE A 21 -14.16 9.16 -5.33
N TYR A 22 -13.90 8.21 -6.25
CA TYR A 22 -12.92 7.16 -6.01
C TYR A 22 -11.70 7.35 -6.92
N ARG A 23 -10.64 7.94 -6.35
CA ARG A 23 -9.33 7.99 -7.02
C ARG A 23 -8.66 6.62 -6.91
N PRO A 24 -8.06 6.10 -7.99
CA PRO A 24 -7.31 4.86 -7.90
C PRO A 24 -6.05 5.07 -7.06
N ILE A 25 -5.69 4.07 -6.27
CA ILE A 25 -4.51 4.06 -5.41
C ILE A 25 -3.57 2.98 -5.94
N ILE A 26 -2.31 3.32 -6.16
CA ILE A 26 -1.29 2.32 -6.46
C ILE A 26 -0.94 1.59 -5.16
N LEU A 27 -1.21 0.29 -5.13
CA LEU A 27 -0.88 -0.55 -3.98
C LEU A 27 0.58 -1.04 -4.02
N GLY A 28 1.18 -1.07 -5.20
CA GLY A 28 2.58 -1.43 -5.41
C GLY A 28 2.86 -1.83 -6.85
N CYS A 29 4.11 -2.16 -7.14
CA CYS A 29 4.54 -2.72 -8.41
C CYS A 29 5.51 -3.88 -8.20
N CYS A 30 5.46 -4.87 -9.08
CA CYS A 30 6.32 -6.06 -9.02
C CYS A 30 6.40 -6.68 -10.42
N ASN A 31 7.60 -7.05 -10.87
CA ASN A 31 7.83 -7.72 -12.16
C ASN A 31 7.16 -7.02 -13.37
N GLY A 32 7.19 -5.69 -13.40
CA GLY A 32 6.57 -4.88 -14.47
C GLY A 32 5.04 -4.80 -14.41
N LEU A 33 4.40 -5.38 -13.39
CA LEU A 33 2.97 -5.27 -13.12
C LEU A 33 2.72 -4.24 -12.02
N VAL A 34 1.56 -3.59 -12.09
CA VAL A 34 1.11 -2.59 -11.13
C VAL A 34 -0.20 -3.07 -10.50
N LEU A 35 -0.26 -3.06 -9.18
CA LEU A 35 -1.48 -3.37 -8.45
C LEU A 35 -2.19 -2.07 -8.07
N LEU A 36 -3.49 -2.00 -8.36
CA LEU A 36 -4.31 -0.81 -8.18
C LEU A 36 -5.52 -1.14 -7.30
N SER A 37 -5.87 -0.26 -6.38
CA SER A 37 -7.16 -0.26 -5.68
C SER A 37 -8.04 0.84 -6.25
N CYS A 38 -9.31 0.53 -6.51
CA CYS A 38 -10.33 1.50 -6.87
C CYS A 38 -11.62 1.14 -6.12
N SER A 39 -11.96 1.91 -5.08
CA SER A 39 -12.97 1.52 -4.10
C SER A 39 -12.61 0.16 -3.49
N VAL A 40 -13.56 -0.77 -3.38
CA VAL A 40 -13.35 -2.13 -2.86
C VAL A 40 -12.69 -3.06 -3.88
N HIS A 41 -12.51 -2.66 -5.14
CA HIS A 41 -11.96 -3.56 -6.16
C HIS A 41 -10.45 -3.36 -6.31
N ILE A 42 -9.74 -4.47 -6.48
CA ILE A 42 -8.31 -4.47 -6.76
C ILE A 42 -8.06 -5.05 -8.15
N PHE A 43 -7.23 -4.34 -8.90
CA PHE A 43 -6.89 -4.63 -10.27
C PHE A 43 -5.40 -4.87 -10.43
N LEU A 44 -5.05 -5.87 -11.23
CA LEU A 44 -3.70 -6.06 -11.73
C LEU A 44 -3.62 -5.46 -13.13
N TRP A 45 -2.70 -4.52 -13.30
CA TRP A 45 -2.47 -3.82 -14.56
C TRP A 45 -1.08 -4.12 -15.07
N ASN A 46 -0.99 -4.51 -16.34
CA ASN A 46 0.25 -4.56 -17.09
C ASN A 46 0.34 -3.27 -17.94
N PRO A 47 1.20 -2.30 -17.58
CA PRO A 47 1.31 -1.05 -18.32
C PRO A 47 1.80 -1.23 -19.76
N LEU A 48 2.63 -2.25 -20.03
CA LEU A 48 3.18 -2.51 -21.36
C LEU A 48 2.11 -3.02 -22.33
N THR A 49 1.26 -3.96 -21.90
CA THR A 49 0.18 -4.49 -22.74
C THR A 49 -1.10 -3.67 -22.64
N ARG A 50 -1.21 -2.82 -21.62
CA ARG A 50 -2.43 -2.09 -21.22
C ARG A 50 -3.56 -3.01 -20.74
N HIS A 51 -3.31 -4.31 -20.54
CA HIS A 51 -4.29 -5.23 -19.98
C HIS A 51 -4.47 -4.98 -18.48
N CYS A 52 -5.72 -4.89 -18.06
CA CYS A 52 -6.10 -4.66 -16.68
C CYS A 52 -7.21 -5.66 -16.31
N SER A 53 -7.03 -6.42 -15.24
CA SER A 53 -8.01 -7.41 -14.77
C SER A 53 -8.26 -7.21 -13.27
N LYS A 54 -9.51 -7.42 -12.85
CA LYS A 54 -9.86 -7.47 -11.44
C LYS A 54 -9.34 -8.78 -10.85
N VAL A 55 -8.61 -8.70 -9.74
CA VAL A 55 -7.97 -9.87 -9.11
C VAL A 55 -8.48 -10.14 -7.70
N LEU A 56 -8.90 -9.11 -6.98
CA LEU A 56 -9.34 -9.20 -5.59
C LEU A 56 -10.47 -8.18 -5.30
N GLU A 57 -11.19 -8.42 -4.20
CA GLU A 57 -12.07 -7.44 -3.56
C GLU A 57 -11.65 -7.26 -2.11
N LEU A 58 -11.58 -6.03 -1.63
CA LEU A 58 -11.27 -5.69 -0.25
C LEU A 58 -12.49 -6.02 0.63
N LEU A 59 -12.26 -6.69 1.76
CA LEU A 59 -13.35 -7.07 2.70
C LEU A 59 -13.86 -5.90 3.55
N THR A 60 -13.23 -4.73 3.48
CA THR A 60 -13.51 -3.63 4.39
C THR A 60 -14.49 -2.62 3.78
N GLU A 61 -15.21 -1.93 4.65
CA GLU A 61 -16.02 -0.78 4.25
C GLU A 61 -15.19 0.26 3.46
N PRO A 62 -15.78 0.96 2.49
CA PRO A 62 -15.10 1.89 1.57
C PRO A 62 -14.37 3.06 2.25
N ILE A 63 -14.51 3.22 3.57
CA ILE A 63 -13.90 4.28 4.38
C ILE A 63 -12.44 3.94 4.75
N ASN A 64 -12.06 2.65 4.75
CA ASN A 64 -10.72 2.21 5.13
C ASN A 64 -9.75 2.27 3.95
N VAL A 65 -9.31 3.48 3.62
CA VAL A 65 -8.29 3.71 2.61
C VAL A 65 -6.94 3.14 3.08
N PRO A 66 -6.28 2.26 2.29
CA PRO A 66 -4.91 1.79 2.52
C PRO A 66 -3.97 2.93 2.93
N LYS A 67 -3.27 2.75 4.04
CA LYS A 67 -2.29 3.73 4.54
C LYS A 67 -0.88 3.37 4.05
N GLY A 68 -0.56 2.08 4.01
CA GLY A 68 0.60 1.54 3.32
C GLY A 68 0.24 0.22 2.63
N SER A 69 1.00 -0.18 1.63
CA SER A 69 0.80 -1.45 0.93
C SER A 69 2.04 -1.87 0.17
N ALA A 70 2.27 -3.18 0.08
CA ALA A 70 3.32 -3.73 -0.77
C ALA A 70 2.75 -4.84 -1.65
N PHE A 71 3.22 -4.87 -2.89
CA PHE A 71 2.90 -5.88 -3.88
C PHE A 71 4.18 -6.65 -4.22
N TYR A 72 4.14 -7.97 -4.10
CA TYR A 72 5.34 -8.79 -4.22
C TYR A 72 5.05 -10.13 -4.89
N TYR A 73 6.10 -10.75 -5.41
CA TYR A 73 6.08 -12.08 -5.96
C TYR A 73 6.74 -13.03 -4.96
N ASP A 74 5.98 -14.02 -4.51
CA ASP A 74 6.48 -15.12 -3.71
C ASP A 74 6.93 -16.23 -4.66
N SER A 75 8.25 -16.36 -4.79
CA SER A 75 8.86 -17.37 -5.66
C SER A 75 8.67 -18.81 -5.16
N SER A 76 8.35 -19.02 -3.89
CA SER A 76 8.23 -20.36 -3.30
C SER A 76 6.97 -21.11 -3.79
N ASN A 77 5.89 -20.38 -4.04
CA ASN A 77 4.62 -20.89 -4.56
C ASN A 77 4.25 -20.28 -5.94
N GLY A 78 5.16 -19.46 -6.48
CA GLY A 78 5.04 -18.77 -7.75
C GLY A 78 3.82 -17.87 -7.84
N ASP A 79 3.46 -17.21 -6.74
CA ASP A 79 2.26 -16.39 -6.63
C ASP A 79 2.59 -14.91 -6.39
N TYR A 80 1.66 -14.06 -6.80
CA TYR A 80 1.66 -12.67 -6.42
C TYR A 80 0.84 -12.46 -5.17
N ASN A 81 1.36 -11.67 -4.25
CA ASN A 81 0.76 -11.38 -2.98
C ASN A 81 0.74 -9.87 -2.73
N VAL A 82 -0.20 -9.44 -1.91
CA VAL A 82 -0.32 -8.05 -1.47
C VAL A 82 -0.47 -8.01 0.04
N ILE A 83 0.24 -7.07 0.68
CA ILE A 83 -0.01 -6.67 2.06
C ILE A 83 -0.56 -5.25 2.07
N ILE A 84 -1.56 -4.99 2.91
CA ILE A 84 -2.19 -3.70 3.10
C ILE A 84 -2.22 -3.36 4.60
N LEU A 85 -1.74 -2.17 4.93
CA LEU A 85 -1.82 -1.57 6.25
C LEU A 85 -3.05 -0.65 6.29
N LEU A 86 -4.06 -1.07 7.03
CA LEU A 86 -5.25 -0.28 7.35
C LEU A 86 -5.12 0.30 8.77
N PRO A 87 -5.98 1.25 9.16
CA PRO A 87 -6.11 1.61 10.57
C PRO A 87 -6.44 0.35 11.39
N HIS A 88 -5.61 0.05 12.40
CA HIS A 88 -5.79 -1.08 13.34
C HIS A 88 -5.67 -2.51 12.78
N LEU A 89 -5.51 -2.68 11.46
CA LEU A 89 -5.53 -3.99 10.82
C LEU A 89 -4.44 -4.10 9.75
N VAL A 90 -3.80 -5.25 9.67
CA VAL A 90 -2.93 -5.59 8.55
C VAL A 90 -3.48 -6.82 7.86
N LEU A 91 -3.71 -6.68 6.56
CA LEU A 91 -4.23 -7.72 5.72
C LEU A 91 -3.18 -8.15 4.71
N VAL A 92 -3.15 -9.43 4.42
CA VAL A 92 -2.35 -9.99 3.33
C VAL A 92 -3.23 -10.95 2.53
N ALA A 93 -3.02 -10.99 1.22
CA ALA A 93 -3.76 -11.85 0.32
C ALA A 93 -2.88 -12.39 -0.80
N SER A 94 -3.15 -13.64 -1.15
CA SER A 94 -2.70 -14.30 -2.36
C SER A 94 -3.64 -13.95 -3.52
N LEU A 95 -3.07 -13.60 -4.68
CA LEU A 95 -3.85 -13.30 -5.88
C LEU A 95 -4.39 -14.60 -6.53
N LYS A 96 -3.73 -15.75 -6.35
CA LYS A 96 -4.27 -17.05 -6.78
C LYS A 96 -5.43 -17.52 -5.91
N GLN A 97 -5.27 -17.51 -4.59
CA GLN A 97 -6.26 -18.01 -3.64
C GLN A 97 -7.42 -17.04 -3.48
N LYS A 98 -7.17 -15.74 -3.68
CA LYS A 98 -8.16 -14.67 -3.59
C LYS A 98 -8.80 -14.50 -2.21
N GLU A 99 -8.09 -14.91 -1.17
CA GLU A 99 -8.53 -14.82 0.21
C GLU A 99 -7.63 -13.86 0.99
N TRP A 100 -8.27 -13.07 1.85
CA TRP A 100 -7.58 -12.22 2.80
C TRP A 100 -7.39 -12.94 4.12
N ARG A 101 -6.23 -12.73 4.72
CA ARG A 101 -5.96 -13.11 6.10
C ARG A 101 -5.39 -11.92 6.85
N GLU A 102 -5.76 -11.85 8.12
CA GLU A 102 -5.23 -10.87 9.06
C GLU A 102 -3.87 -11.33 9.57
N LEU A 103 -2.89 -10.43 9.56
CA LEU A 103 -1.62 -10.63 10.25
C LEU A 103 -1.73 -10.07 11.67
N SER A 104 -1.38 -10.90 12.65
CA SER A 104 -1.31 -10.46 14.05
C SER A 104 -0.26 -9.35 14.18
N LEU A 105 -0.69 -8.20 14.67
CA LEU A 105 0.21 -7.09 14.96
C LEU A 105 0.74 -7.18 16.38
N SER A 106 2.06 -7.05 16.54
CA SER A 106 2.67 -6.82 17.85
C SER A 106 2.50 -5.38 18.35
N ILE A 107 1.93 -4.48 17.53
CA ILE A 107 1.81 -3.06 17.82
C ILE A 107 0.48 -2.44 17.33
N ASN A 108 -0.08 -1.53 18.12
CA ASN A 108 -1.24 -0.74 17.73
C ASN A 108 -0.86 0.38 16.76
N LEU A 109 -1.23 0.21 15.48
CA LEU A 109 -0.92 1.13 14.39
C LEU A 109 -2.02 2.15 14.15
N ARG A 110 -1.61 3.43 14.02
CA ARG A 110 -2.48 4.53 13.63
C ARG A 110 -2.46 4.75 12.13
N TYR A 111 -1.26 4.82 11.55
CA TYR A 111 -1.05 4.97 10.10
C TYR A 111 0.21 4.24 9.68
N GLY A 112 0.18 3.60 8.51
CA GLY A 112 1.37 3.27 7.73
C GLY A 112 1.54 4.28 6.58
N ARG A 113 2.74 4.55 6.09
CA ARG A 113 2.99 5.29 4.84
C ARG A 113 4.26 4.75 4.20
N ASN A 114 4.44 5.07 2.91
CA ASN A 114 5.70 4.95 2.16
C ASN A 114 6.37 3.58 2.23
N VAL A 115 6.29 2.84 1.12
CA VAL A 115 6.89 1.51 1.03
C VAL A 115 8.14 1.57 0.20
N LEU A 116 9.25 1.15 0.80
CA LEU A 116 10.51 0.90 0.11
C LEU A 116 10.84 -0.59 0.22
N GLN A 117 11.16 -1.20 -0.91
CA GLN A 117 11.69 -2.56 -0.93
C GLN A 117 13.22 -2.50 -0.93
N PHE A 118 13.85 -3.20 0.00
CA PHE A 118 15.29 -3.38 0.03
C PHE A 118 15.62 -4.83 0.37
N ARG A 119 16.36 -5.51 -0.52
CA ARG A 119 16.71 -6.93 -0.38
C ARG A 119 15.49 -7.81 -0.05
N ASN A 120 14.41 -7.65 -0.81
CA ASN A 120 13.13 -8.34 -0.62
C ASN A 120 12.36 -8.04 0.67
N ILE A 121 12.86 -7.15 1.53
CA ILE A 121 12.16 -6.70 2.72
C ILE A 121 11.46 -5.37 2.44
N PHE A 122 10.19 -5.28 2.82
CA PHE A 122 9.39 -4.08 2.66
C PHE A 122 9.42 -3.25 3.94
N HIS A 123 9.85 -2.00 3.81
CA HIS A 123 9.96 -1.07 4.91
C HIS A 123 8.81 -0.09 4.84
N PHE A 124 8.06 0.01 5.93
CA PHE A 124 6.93 0.91 6.09
C PHE A 124 7.27 1.93 7.16
N GLU A 125 6.96 3.19 6.89
CA GLU A 125 6.84 4.16 7.94
C GLU A 125 5.54 3.89 8.72
N ALA A 126 5.60 3.88 10.04
CA ALA A 126 4.46 3.61 10.89
C ALA A 126 4.36 4.62 12.03
N ILE A 127 3.13 5.07 12.30
CA ILE A 127 2.81 5.93 13.44
C ILE A 127 2.06 5.07 14.45
N ARG A 128 2.63 4.94 15.65
CA ARG A 128 1.99 4.23 16.75
C ARG A 128 0.86 5.08 17.35
N TRP A 129 -0.24 4.43 17.75
CA TRP A 129 -1.22 5.08 18.64
C TRP A 129 -0.59 5.34 20.01
N ARG A 130 -0.70 6.58 20.50
CA ARG A 130 -0.53 6.90 21.91
C ARG A 130 -1.80 7.54 22.45
N MET A 131 -2.10 7.28 23.73
CA MET A 131 -3.26 7.84 24.44
C MET A 131 -3.12 9.37 24.60
N ASP A 132 -1.88 9.86 24.71
CA ASP A 132 -1.58 11.30 24.69
C ASP A 132 -1.51 11.78 23.24
N HIS A 133 -2.51 12.54 22.81
CA HIS A 133 -2.63 13.08 21.44
C HIS A 133 -1.47 14.00 20.99
N PHE A 134 -0.49 14.26 21.86
CA PHE A 134 0.58 15.23 21.66
C PHE A 134 1.91 14.64 21.21
N SER A 135 2.14 13.32 21.33
CA SER A 135 3.41 12.70 20.90
C SER A 135 3.22 11.68 19.78
N ARG A 136 3.92 11.87 18.64
CA ARG A 136 3.88 10.94 17.50
C ARG A 136 5.04 9.96 17.62
N GLY A 137 4.77 8.74 18.09
CA GLY A 137 5.77 7.68 18.08
C GLY A 137 5.95 7.09 16.68
N TYR A 138 6.85 7.68 15.89
CA TYR A 138 7.23 7.13 14.59
C TYR A 138 8.08 5.85 14.76
N LYS A 139 7.81 4.86 13.92
CA LYS A 139 8.48 3.57 13.85
C LYS A 139 8.69 3.21 12.39
N ILE A 140 9.70 2.39 12.14
CA ILE A 140 9.85 1.69 10.87
C ILE A 140 9.34 0.27 11.12
N LEU A 141 8.54 -0.26 10.21
CA LEU A 141 8.18 -1.68 10.19
C LEU A 141 8.86 -2.35 9.02
N CYS A 142 9.29 -3.58 9.22
CA CYS A 142 9.76 -4.46 8.16
C CYS A 142 8.76 -5.59 7.99
N PHE A 143 8.29 -5.77 6.76
CA PHE A 143 7.61 -6.97 6.34
C PHE A 143 8.58 -7.84 5.55
N ASP A 144 8.76 -9.05 6.02
CA ASP A 144 9.49 -10.09 5.31
C ASP A 144 8.49 -11.02 4.61
N PRO A 145 8.45 -11.05 3.27
CA PRO A 145 7.59 -11.96 2.51
C PRO A 145 7.83 -13.45 2.80
N GLU A 146 9.05 -13.86 3.13
CA GLU A 146 9.37 -15.28 3.30
C GLU A 146 8.83 -15.82 4.63
N SER A 147 9.00 -15.04 5.70
CA SER A 147 8.45 -15.41 7.02
C SER A 147 7.03 -14.88 7.26
N GLU A 148 6.55 -14.00 6.39
CA GLU A 148 5.29 -13.27 6.47
C GLU A 148 5.08 -12.50 7.79
N LYS A 149 6.19 -12.02 8.37
CA LYS A 149 6.16 -11.27 9.63
C LYS A 149 6.28 -9.78 9.38
N LEU A 150 5.44 -9.02 10.07
CA LEU A 150 5.53 -7.57 10.14
C LEU A 150 6.01 -7.15 11.53
N GLU A 151 7.23 -6.65 11.62
CA GLU A 151 7.90 -6.37 12.90
C GLU A 151 8.50 -4.95 12.95
N PRO A 152 8.60 -4.33 14.14
CA PRO A 152 9.35 -3.09 14.32
C PRO A 152 10.81 -3.25 13.94
N PHE A 153 11.29 -2.37 13.08
CA PHE A 153 12.72 -2.27 12.74
C PHE A 153 13.42 -1.24 13.64
N PRO A 154 14.70 -1.46 14.01
CA PRO A 154 15.47 -0.51 14.80
C PRO A 154 15.51 0.88 14.16
N ALA A 155 15.38 1.92 14.99
CA ALA A 155 15.57 3.28 14.51
C ALA A 155 17.03 3.50 14.06
N PRO A 156 17.27 4.31 13.01
CA PRO A 156 18.62 4.67 12.61
C PRO A 156 19.37 5.34 13.77
N LYS A 157 20.65 4.97 13.93
CA LYS A 157 21.57 5.64 14.86
C LYS A 157 22.24 6.79 14.11
N VAL A 158 22.06 8.01 14.60
CA VAL A 158 22.80 9.18 14.08
C VAL A 158 24.19 9.17 14.72
N LYS A 159 25.25 9.20 13.89
CA LYS A 159 26.63 9.16 14.39
C LYS A 159 27.06 10.47 15.07
N ASP A 160 26.54 11.62 14.62
CA ASP A 160 27.03 12.94 15.04
C ASP A 160 25.92 13.93 15.43
N GLY A 161 24.83 13.48 16.05
CA GLY A 161 23.72 14.37 16.40
C GLY A 161 22.64 13.76 17.31
N VAL A 162 21.83 14.63 17.92
CA VAL A 162 20.68 14.24 18.73
C VAL A 162 19.52 13.87 17.80
N VAL A 163 18.98 12.66 17.95
CA VAL A 163 17.74 12.25 17.28
C VAL A 163 16.60 13.09 17.85
N GLN A 164 16.24 14.18 17.18
CA GLN A 164 14.86 14.64 17.24
C GLN A 164 14.03 13.59 16.49
N GLU A 165 12.88 13.21 17.05
CA GLU A 165 12.00 12.16 16.54
C GLU A 165 11.96 12.12 15.01
N ILE A 166 11.92 10.92 14.42
CA ILE A 166 11.78 10.71 12.97
C ILE A 166 10.45 11.32 12.53
N SER A 167 10.42 12.63 12.33
CA SER A 167 9.27 13.34 11.80
C SER A 167 9.30 13.09 10.32
N ALA A 168 8.47 12.15 9.86
CA ALA A 168 8.31 11.99 8.43
C ALA A 168 7.78 13.28 7.83
N PHE A 169 8.39 13.69 6.72
CA PHE A 169 7.96 14.79 5.89
C PHE A 169 6.44 14.71 5.67
N ALA A 170 5.70 15.57 6.36
CA ALA A 170 4.32 15.83 6.03
C ALA A 170 4.35 16.62 4.71
N GLY A 171 4.27 15.91 3.59
CA GLY A 171 3.88 16.53 2.32
C GLY A 171 2.52 17.19 2.52
N TYR A 172 2.50 18.50 2.31
CA TYR A 172 1.29 19.34 2.27
C TYR A 172 0.36 18.91 1.13
#